data_AF-A0A0T5ZPN0-F1
#
_entry.id   AF-A0A0T5ZPN0-F1
#
_cell.length_a   1.000
_cell.length_b   1.000
_cell.length_c   1.000
_cell.angle_alpha   90.00
_cell.angle_beta   90.00
_cell.angle_gamma   90.00
#
_symmetry.space_group_name_H-M   'P 1'
#
loop_
_entity.id
_entity.type
_entity.pdbx_description
1 polymer ?
#
loop_
_entity_poly.entity_id
_entity_poly.type
_entity_poly.pdbx_seq_one_letter_code
_entity_poly.pdbx_strand_id
1 'polypeptide(L)' 'MTDLISKLLTFLCTGLGEGNTNTDKLTKQILLTDPDRNYNQTKIEIVEALREFKDSGQIQIITIGWELGEEFFYICARRL' A
#
# COMPACT_ATOMS: atom_id res chain seq x y z
N MET A 1 6.91 5.22 -12.53
CA MET A 1 6.43 3.91 -12.02
C MET A 1 7.28 3.43 -10.84
N THR A 2 8.62 3.41 -10.95
CA THR A 2 9.56 2.97 -9.90
C THR A 2 9.52 3.77 -8.59
N ASP A 3 9.24 5.08 -8.66
CA ASP A 3 9.21 5.96 -7.48
C ASP A 3 7.99 5.71 -6.56
N LEU A 4 6.79 5.56 -7.14
CA LEU A 4 5.58 5.24 -6.38
C LEU A 4 5.69 3.89 -5.67
N ILE A 5 6.14 2.87 -6.40
CA ILE A 5 6.30 1.50 -5.86
C ILE A 5 7.27 1.52 -4.68
N SER A 6 8.42 2.19 -4.83
CA SER A 6 9.42 2.29 -3.76
C SER A 6 8.90 3.05 -2.54
N LYS A 7 8.18 4.17 -2.74
CA LYS A 7 7.53 4.94 -1.67
C LYS A 7 6.46 4.13 -0.96
N LEU A 8 5.60 3.44 -1.71
CA LEU A 8 4.54 2.60 -1.17
C LEU A 8 5.11 1.46 -0.33
N LEU A 9 6.11 0.74 -0.85
CA LEU A 9 6.76 -0.33 -0.11
C LEU A 9 7.43 0.20 1.16
N THR A 10 8.07 1.38 1.09
CA THR A 10 8.65 2.04 2.27
C THR A 10 7.56 2.32 3.30
N PHE A 11 6.43 2.92 2.92
CA PHE A 11 5.33 3.17 3.85
C PHE A 11 4.80 1.91 4.52
N LEU A 12 4.67 0.81 3.77
CA LEU A 12 4.21 -0.47 4.30
C LEU A 12 5.26 -1.14 5.21
N CYS A 13 6.55 -0.92 4.96
CA CYS A 13 7.63 -1.62 5.65
C CYS A 13 8.33 -0.79 6.74
N THR A 14 7.94 0.48 6.94
CA THR A 14 8.43 1.30 8.05
C THR A 14 7.72 0.96 9.37
N GLY A 15 8.43 1.04 10.50
CA GLY A 15 7.87 0.79 11.84
C GLY A 15 7.98 -0.68 12.25
N LEU A 16 6.90 -1.25 12.81
CA LEU A 16 6.85 -2.67 13.23
C LEU A 16 6.71 -3.65 12.05
N GLY A 17 6.57 -3.14 10.82
CA GLY A 17 6.37 -3.98 9.63
C GLY A 17 5.01 -4.66 9.61
N GLU A 18 4.01 -4.13 10.31
CA GLU A 18 2.63 -4.59 10.28
C GLU A 18 1.67 -3.40 10.44
N GLY A 19 0.48 -3.50 9.88
CA GLY A 19 -0.50 -2.42 9.98
C GLY A 19 -1.85 -2.73 9.36
N ASN A 20 -2.83 -1.88 9.67
CA ASN A 20 -4.13 -1.84 8.99
C ASN A 20 -4.17 -0.62 8.07
N THR A 21 -4.59 -0.81 6.82
CA THR A 21 -4.80 0.27 5.87
C THR A 21 -5.86 -0.08 4.84
N ASN A 22 -6.15 0.83 3.92
CA ASN A 22 -6.91 0.55 2.70
C ASN A 22 -6.34 1.35 1.52
N THR A 23 -6.82 1.04 0.32
CA THR A 23 -6.32 1.67 -0.92
C THR A 23 -6.53 3.18 -0.93
N ASP A 24 -7.60 3.70 -0.31
CA ASP A 24 -7.87 5.14 -0.21
C ASP A 24 -6.90 5.86 0.74
N LYS A 25 -6.61 5.27 1.91
CA LYS A 25 -5.62 5.79 2.86
C LYS A 25 -4.24 5.84 2.23
N LEU A 26 -3.84 4.77 1.54
CA LEU A 26 -2.57 4.71 0.81
C LEU A 26 -2.51 5.75 -0.32
N THR A 27 -3.60 5.92 -1.07
CA THR A 27 -3.68 6.92 -2.15
C THR A 27 -3.49 8.33 -1.59
N LYS A 28 -4.18 8.66 -0.50
CA LYS A 28 -4.02 9.96 0.17
C LYS A 28 -2.58 10.18 0.65
N GLN A 29 -1.94 9.18 1.25
CA GLN A 29 -0.55 9.32 1.69
C GLN A 29 0.42 9.57 0.55
N ILE A 30 0.26 8.88 -0.58
CA ILE A 30 1.08 9.12 -1.77
C ILE A 30 0.87 10.56 -2.28
N LEU A 31 -0.37 11.03 -2.37
CA LEU A 31 -0.69 12.39 -2.80
C LEU A 31 -0.17 13.48 -1.86
N LEU A 32 0.03 13.19 -0.57
CA LEU A 32 0.71 14.13 0.33
C LEU A 32 2.18 14.34 -0.04
N THR A 33 2.82 13.33 -0.65
CA THR A 33 4.23 13.41 -1.09
C THR A 33 4.41 13.73 -2.57
N ASP A 34 3.34 13.61 -3.36
CA ASP A 34 3.31 13.86 -4.80
C ASP A 34 1.91 14.40 -5.18
N PRO A 35 1.62 15.69 -4.88
CA PRO A 35 0.27 16.26 -4.97
C PRO A 35 -0.24 16.45 -6.39
N ASP A 36 0.65 16.40 -7.40
CA ASP A 36 0.29 16.60 -8.80
C ASP A 36 -0.32 15.35 -9.45
N ARG A 37 -0.28 14.18 -8.77
CA ARG A 37 -0.86 12.96 -9.34
C ARG A 37 -2.38 13.00 -9.32
N ASN A 38 -2.98 12.34 -10.31
CA ASN A 38 -4.42 12.11 -10.31
C ASN A 38 -4.80 11.03 -9.27
N TYR A 39 -5.83 11.30 -8.45
CA TYR A 39 -6.29 10.39 -7.41
C TYR A 39 -6.69 9.00 -7.94
N ASN A 40 -7.55 8.95 -8.97
CA ASN A 40 -8.09 7.70 -9.48
C ASN A 40 -7.00 6.85 -10.14
N GLN A 41 -6.13 7.48 -10.94
CA GLN A 41 -5.00 6.80 -11.55
C GLN A 41 -4.02 6.27 -10.49
N THR A 42 -3.73 7.05 -9.46
CA THR A 42 -2.85 6.64 -8.35
C THR A 42 -3.44 5.47 -7.58
N LYS A 43 -4.76 5.45 -7.35
CA LYS A 43 -5.44 4.33 -6.69
C LYS A 43 -5.31 3.02 -7.48
N ILE A 44 -5.43 3.07 -8.81
CA ILE A 44 -5.22 1.90 -9.69
C ILE A 44 -3.79 1.39 -9.55
N GLU A 45 -2.80 2.28 -9.65
CA GLU A 45 -1.38 1.93 -9.51
C GLU A 45 -1.04 1.33 -8.14
N ILE A 46 -1.67 1.81 -7.07
CA ILE A 46 -1.50 1.23 -5.73
C ILE A 46 -2.08 -0.18 -5.67
N VAL A 47 -3.25 -0.43 -6.25
CA VAL A 47 -3.84 -1.78 -6.27
C VAL A 47 -2.95 -2.76 -7.02
N GLU A 48 -2.39 -2.34 -8.15
CA GLU A 48 -1.44 -3.13 -8.93
C GLU A 48 -0.16 -3.41 -8.13
N ALA A 49 0.44 -2.39 -7.51
CA ALA A 49 1.64 -2.54 -6.69
C ALA A 49 1.41 -3.46 -5.47
N LEU A 50 0.26 -3.35 -4.79
CA LEU A 50 -0.09 -4.24 -3.67
C LEU A 50 -0.21 -5.71 -4.11
N ARG A 51 -0.74 -5.96 -5.31
CA ARG A 51 -0.76 -7.32 -5.89
C ARG A 51 0.66 -7.82 -6.15
N GLU A 52 1.50 -7.01 -6.78
CA GLU A 52 2.90 -7.37 -7.03
C GLU A 52 3.68 -7.63 -5.73
N PHE A 53 3.47 -6.83 -4.69
CA PHE A 53 4.13 -7.04 -3.39
C PHE A 53 3.67 -8.31 -2.70
N LYS A 54 2.39 -8.65 -2.81
CA LYS A 54 1.86 -9.90 -2.28
C LYS A 54 2.41 -11.09 -3.05
N ASP A 55 2.39 -11.03 -4.39
CA ASP A 55 2.82 -12.12 -5.26
C ASP A 55 4.33 -12.37 -5.18
N SER A 56 5.12 -11.32 -4.96
CA SER A 56 6.56 -11.40 -4.70
C SER A 56 6.92 -11.74 -3.24
N GLY A 57 5.93 -11.85 -2.35
CA GLY A 57 6.13 -12.14 -0.93
C GLY A 57 6.76 -11.00 -0.12
N GLN A 58 6.77 -9.78 -0.64
CA GLN A 58 7.25 -8.60 0.09
C GLN A 58 6.29 -8.16 1.20
N ILE A 59 4.98 -8.38 0.99
CA ILE A 59 3.95 -8.21 2.01
C ILE A 59 3.07 -9.46 2.07
N GLN A 60 2.40 -9.65 3.19
CA GLN A 60 1.33 -10.62 3.38
C GLN A 60 0.06 -9.88 3.80
N ILE A 61 -1.05 -10.16 3.14
CA ILE A 61 -2.37 -9.65 3.55
C ILE A 61 -3.05 -10.75 4.36
N ILE A 62 -3.24 -10.49 5.65
CA ILE A 62 -3.72 -11.48 6.63
C ILE A 62 -5.25 -11.56 6.63
N THR A 63 -5.93 -10.42 6.58
CA THR A 63 -7.39 -10.35 6.51
C THR A 63 -7.85 -9.09 5.78
N ILE A 64 -9.05 -9.16 5.21
CA ILE A 64 -9.74 -8.04 4.56
C ILE A 64 -11.07 -7.84 5.28
N GLY A 65 -11.17 -6.75 6.04
CA GLY A 65 -12.37 -6.32 6.74
C GLY A 65 -13.27 -5.50 5.81
N TRP A 66 -14.35 -6.13 5.33
CA TRP A 66 -15.34 -5.49 4.47
C TRP A 66 -16.21 -4.46 5.23
N GLU A 67 -16.40 -4.67 6.53
CA GLU A 67 -17.32 -3.89 7.37
C GLU A 67 -16.85 -2.46 7.66
N LEU A 68 -15.58 -2.13 7.38
CA LEU A 68 -14.97 -0.81 7.65
C LEU A 68 -14.40 -0.14 6.38
N GLY A 69 -14.99 -0.41 5.22
CA GLY A 69 -14.59 0.26 3.97
C GLY A 69 -13.29 -0.29 3.38
N GLU A 70 -13.25 -1.60 3.16
CA GLU A 70 -12.15 -2.31 2.49
C GLU A 70 -10.80 -2.20 3.20
N GLU A 71 -10.81 -2.20 4.53
CA GLU A 71 -9.58 -2.26 5.31
C GLU A 71 -8.94 -3.63 5.22
N PHE A 72 -7.61 -3.67 5.20
CA PHE A 72 -6.85 -4.90 5.25
C PHE A 72 -5.72 -4.79 6.27
N PHE A 73 -5.52 -5.89 7.00
CA PHE A 73 -4.36 -6.08 7.86
C PHE A 73 -3.25 -6.73 7.05
N TYR A 74 -2.06 -6.14 7.11
CA TYR A 74 -0.90 -6.62 6.38
C TYR A 74 0.34 -6.70 7.27
N ILE A 75 1.27 -7.57 6.87
CA ILE A 75 2.60 -7.70 7.44
C ILE A 75 3.60 -7.51 6.30
N CYS A 76 4.54 -6.59 6.44
CA CYS A 76 5.70 -6.52 5.57
C CYS A 76 6.68 -7.64 5.94
N ALA A 77 6.96 -8.51 4.96
CA ALA A 77 7.90 -9.62 5.09
C ALA A 77 9.31 -9.24 4.61
N ARG A 78 9.47 -8.08 3.96
CA ARG A 78 10.76 -7.55 3.52
C ARG A 78 11.38 -6.68 4.62
N ARG A 79 12.45 -7.14 5.27
CA ARG A 79 13.31 -6.23 6.06
C ARG A 79 14.02 -5.29 5.09
N LEU A 80 13.79 -3.98 5.25
CA LEU A 80 14.51 -2.91 4.54
C LEU A 80 15.99 -2.91 4.94
#